data_AF-A0A3C1VCE4-F1
#
_entry.id   AF-A0A3C1VCE4-F1
#
_cell.length_a   1.000
_cell.length_b   1.000
_cell.length_c   1.000
_cell.angle_alpha   90.00
_cell.angle_beta   90.00
_cell.angle_gamma   90.00
#
_symmetry.space_group_name_H-M   'P 1'
#
loop_
_entity.id
_entity.type
_entity.pdbx_description
1 polymer ?
#
loop_
_entity_poly.entity_id
_entity_poly.type
_entity_poly.pdbx_seq_one_letter_code
_entity_poly.pdbx_strand_id
1 'polypeptide(L)'
;MTAARRQPNGHTLIAGVNLAGITGVVVLELDANDKEVHRAIFPGDYVRLIRQTNNGTYLMCCNDRIREGSRDGKYLREFPVEGFYHAWKGLRLPNGNLIVTAGYGAFVVELYANGKIVRKFGGKEQVPAEVNPFFYAMFQLLSNGHIVLANWQGHGPGFGQSGIQLLEFNIEGEIVWSWSKADLISSLQGVLVLDGLDTTKLHDERNGLMEPVS
;
A
#
# COMPACT_ATOMS: atom_id res chain seq x y z
N MET A 1 -3.58 -5.95 14.15
CA MET A 1 -3.59 -6.36 12.72
C MET A 1 -3.50 -5.10 11.86
N THR A 2 -2.69 -5.11 10.81
CA THR A 2 -2.46 -3.97 9.90
C THR A 2 -2.73 -4.30 8.44
N ALA A 3 -2.79 -5.59 8.08
CA ALA A 3 -3.18 -6.06 6.76
C ALA A 3 -3.91 -7.40 6.86
N ALA A 4 -4.90 -7.60 5.99
CA ALA A 4 -5.55 -8.87 5.73
C ALA A 4 -5.78 -9.00 4.22
N ARG A 5 -5.53 -10.18 3.64
CA ARG A 5 -5.69 -10.42 2.20
C ARG A 5 -6.03 -11.86 1.90
N ARG A 6 -7.05 -12.10 1.09
CA ARG A 6 -7.35 -13.42 0.51
C ARG A 6 -6.32 -13.79 -0.56
N GLN A 7 -5.87 -15.04 -0.56
CA GLN A 7 -4.87 -15.57 -1.49
C GLN A 7 -5.54 -16.47 -2.55
N PRO A 8 -4.90 -16.71 -3.72
CA PRO A 8 -5.46 -17.54 -4.79
C PRO A 8 -5.81 -18.98 -4.36
N ASN A 9 -5.06 -19.55 -3.43
CA ASN A 9 -5.31 -20.89 -2.87
C ASN A 9 -6.47 -20.94 -1.85
N GLY A 10 -7.22 -19.83 -1.68
CA GLY A 10 -8.30 -19.74 -0.70
C GLY A 10 -7.84 -19.49 0.74
N HIS A 11 -6.54 -19.32 0.99
CA HIS A 11 -6.04 -18.95 2.31
C HIS A 11 -6.17 -17.44 2.57
N THR A 12 -6.06 -17.03 3.83
CA THR A 12 -6.06 -15.63 4.24
C THR A 12 -4.72 -15.28 4.89
N LEU A 13 -4.01 -14.32 4.31
CA LEU A 13 -2.83 -13.72 4.92
C LEU A 13 -3.26 -12.61 5.86
N ILE A 14 -2.77 -12.65 7.10
CA ILE A 14 -2.99 -11.63 8.11
C ILE A 14 -1.63 -11.17 8.62
N ALA A 15 -1.46 -9.86 8.81
CA ALA A 15 -0.22 -9.33 9.36
C ALA A 15 -0.43 -8.21 10.37
N GLY A 16 0.58 -7.99 11.20
CA GLY A 16 0.66 -6.85 12.10
C GLY A 16 1.80 -6.96 13.09
N VAL A 17 1.92 -5.93 13.92
CA VAL A 17 2.86 -5.92 15.05
C VAL A 17 2.24 -6.65 16.24
N ASN A 18 3.03 -7.47 16.93
CA ASN A 18 2.67 -8.18 18.16
C ASN A 18 1.40 -9.06 18.01
N LEU A 19 1.17 -9.57 16.80
CA LEU A 19 -0.02 -10.35 16.49
C LEU A 19 0.06 -11.74 17.14
N ALA A 20 -1.06 -12.25 17.63
CA ALA A 20 -1.14 -13.53 18.34
C ALA A 20 -0.17 -13.65 19.54
N GLY A 21 0.13 -12.53 20.22
CA GLY A 21 1.00 -12.50 21.40
C GLY A 21 2.49 -12.67 21.11
N ILE A 22 2.90 -12.61 19.83
CA ILE A 22 4.28 -12.83 19.41
C ILE A 22 4.96 -11.49 19.14
N THR A 23 6.02 -11.17 19.88
CA THR A 23 6.78 -9.93 19.68
C THR A 23 7.38 -9.84 18.27
N GLY A 24 7.15 -8.71 17.60
CA GLY A 24 7.71 -8.43 16.28
C GLY A 24 6.65 -8.10 15.22
N VAL A 25 7.09 -8.05 13.96
CA VAL A 25 6.20 -8.03 12.79
C VAL A 25 5.86 -9.47 12.42
N VAL A 26 4.59 -9.82 12.50
CA VAL A 26 4.10 -11.19 12.31
C VAL A 26 3.26 -11.25 11.05
N VAL A 27 3.49 -12.29 10.24
CA VAL A 27 2.64 -12.67 9.10
C VAL A 27 2.12 -14.08 9.38
N LEU A 28 0.80 -14.24 9.40
CA LEU A 28 0.10 -15.52 9.49
C LEU A 28 -0.59 -15.82 8.16
N GLU A 29 -0.65 -17.10 7.80
CA GLU A 29 -1.53 -17.60 6.76
C GLU A 29 -2.49 -18.60 7.39
N LEU A 30 -3.78 -18.34 7.21
CA LEU A 30 -4.87 -19.18 7.70
C LEU A 30 -5.53 -19.89 6.52
N ASP A 31 -5.90 -21.16 6.70
CA ASP A 31 -6.69 -21.88 5.71
C ASP A 31 -8.18 -21.45 5.72
N ALA A 32 -9.01 -22.13 4.93
CA ALA A 32 -10.45 -21.82 4.84
C ALA A 32 -11.24 -22.07 6.13
N ASN A 33 -10.67 -22.75 7.13
CA ASN A 33 -11.26 -23.02 8.44
C ASN A 33 -10.60 -22.19 9.56
N ASP A 34 -9.92 -21.10 9.19
CA ASP A 34 -9.17 -20.22 10.10
C ASP A 34 -8.03 -20.91 10.86
N LYS A 35 -7.56 -22.08 10.41
CA LYS A 35 -6.42 -22.76 10.99
C LYS A 35 -5.13 -22.17 10.46
N GLU A 36 -4.20 -21.84 11.36
CA GLU A 36 -2.85 -21.42 10.97
C GLU A 36 -2.12 -22.54 10.23
N VAL A 37 -1.73 -22.26 8.99
CA VAL A 37 -0.95 -23.16 8.13
C VAL A 37 0.47 -22.66 7.87
N HIS A 38 0.73 -21.37 8.09
CA HIS A 38 2.06 -20.80 7.98
C HIS A 38 2.22 -19.54 8.84
N ARG A 39 3.47 -19.30 9.26
CA ARG A 39 3.88 -18.13 10.04
C ARG A 39 5.28 -17.67 9.65
N ALA A 40 5.45 -16.36 9.57
CA ALA A 40 6.76 -15.69 9.53
C ALA A 40 6.81 -14.58 10.59
N ILE A 41 7.95 -14.44 11.24
CA ILE A 41 8.18 -13.43 12.29
C ILE A 41 9.44 -12.66 11.91
N PHE A 42 9.35 -11.33 11.95
CA PHE A 42 10.46 -10.43 11.67
C PHE A 42 10.71 -9.50 12.86
N PRO A 43 11.97 -9.11 13.14
CA PRO A 43 12.24 -8.09 14.14
C PRO A 43 11.70 -6.73 13.69
N GLY A 44 11.02 -6.00 14.60
CA GLY A 44 10.47 -4.68 14.33
C GLY A 44 9.19 -4.42 15.14
N ASP A 45 8.85 -3.15 15.30
CA ASP A 45 7.74 -2.65 16.11
C ASP A 45 6.71 -1.86 15.27
N TYR A 46 6.92 -1.78 13.96
CA TYR A 46 6.06 -1.06 13.05
C TYR A 46 5.93 -1.76 11.70
N VAL A 47 4.70 -1.96 11.26
CA VAL A 47 4.36 -2.30 9.87
C VAL A 47 3.00 -1.71 9.50
N ARG A 48 2.79 -1.40 8.22
CA ARG A 48 1.47 -1.11 7.65
C ARG A 48 1.05 -2.21 6.70
N LEU A 49 0.84 -1.92 5.41
CA LEU A 49 0.45 -2.94 4.47
C LEU A 49 1.62 -3.87 4.17
N ILE A 50 1.28 -5.15 4.06
CA ILE A 50 2.15 -6.20 3.54
C ILE A 50 1.52 -6.73 2.26
N ARG A 51 2.37 -7.02 1.28
CA ARG A 51 2.01 -7.63 0.01
C ARG A 51 2.89 -8.82 -0.27
N GLN A 52 2.30 -9.97 -0.55
CA GLN A 52 3.06 -11.06 -1.13
C GLN A 52 3.48 -10.65 -2.56
N THR A 53 4.66 -11.07 -3.00
CA THR A 53 5.13 -10.87 -4.38
C THR A 53 5.05 -12.20 -5.14
N ASN A 54 5.20 -12.16 -6.46
CA ASN A 54 5.27 -13.40 -7.27
C ASN A 54 6.50 -14.26 -6.96
N ASN A 55 7.54 -13.68 -6.37
CA ASN A 55 8.71 -14.42 -5.92
C ASN A 55 8.48 -15.14 -4.58
N GLY A 56 7.25 -15.13 -4.07
CA GLY A 56 6.88 -15.75 -2.80
C GLY A 56 7.36 -14.96 -1.57
N THR A 57 7.96 -13.78 -1.74
CA THR A 57 8.41 -12.90 -0.65
C THR A 57 7.29 -11.98 -0.15
N TYR A 58 7.53 -11.27 0.95
CA TYR A 58 6.67 -10.24 1.50
C TYR A 58 7.31 -8.86 1.32
N LEU A 59 6.63 -7.95 0.64
CA LEU A 59 6.95 -6.53 0.60
C LEU A 59 6.20 -5.83 1.73
N MET A 60 6.93 -5.19 2.64
CA MET A 60 6.43 -4.69 3.92
C MET A 60 6.75 -3.21 4.08
N CYS A 61 5.73 -2.41 4.41
CA CYS A 61 5.91 -0.99 4.72
C CYS A 61 6.27 -0.80 6.20
N CYS A 62 7.56 -0.67 6.51
CA CYS A 62 8.14 -0.62 7.85
C CYS A 62 8.52 0.82 8.24
N ASN A 63 7.52 1.71 8.35
CA ASN A 63 7.69 3.11 8.74
C ASN A 63 8.51 3.95 7.74
N ASP A 64 9.83 4.02 7.94
CA ASP A 64 10.78 4.87 7.21
C ASP A 64 11.45 4.15 6.02
N ARG A 65 11.05 2.90 5.77
CA ARG A 65 11.58 2.06 4.70
C ARG A 65 10.59 1.00 4.26
N ILE A 66 10.78 0.50 3.05
CA ILE A 66 10.19 -0.76 2.63
C ILE A 66 11.18 -1.89 2.89
N ARG A 67 10.69 -3.02 3.41
CA ARG A 67 11.49 -4.24 3.56
C ARG A 67 10.91 -5.35 2.72
N GLU A 68 11.78 -6.13 2.10
CA GLU A 68 11.39 -7.40 1.50
C GLU A 68 11.84 -8.54 2.41
N GLY A 69 10.91 -9.42 2.77
CA GLY A 69 11.14 -10.54 3.66
C GLY A 69 10.81 -11.87 3.00
N SER A 70 11.50 -12.92 3.38
CA SER A 70 11.22 -14.28 2.96
C SER A 70 10.04 -14.90 3.73
N ARG A 71 9.57 -16.07 3.28
CA ARG A 71 8.57 -16.87 4.00
C ARG A 71 9.08 -17.42 5.34
N ASP A 72 10.39 -17.53 5.54
CA ASP A 72 10.98 -18.02 6.79
C ASP A 72 11.31 -16.90 7.80
N GLY A 73 10.86 -15.66 7.57
CA GLY A 73 11.02 -14.57 8.55
C GLY A 73 12.36 -13.82 8.48
N LYS A 74 13.07 -13.88 7.35
CA LYS A 74 14.33 -13.15 7.14
C LYS A 74 14.14 -11.93 6.27
N TYR A 75 14.66 -10.78 6.70
CA TYR A 75 14.76 -9.63 5.81
C TYR A 75 15.83 -9.90 4.74
N LEU A 76 15.44 -9.70 3.48
CA LEU A 76 16.25 -9.92 2.30
C LEU A 76 16.81 -8.60 1.75
N ARG A 77 15.98 -7.54 1.76
CA ARG A 77 16.31 -6.22 1.22
C ARG A 77 15.61 -5.12 2.01
N GLU A 78 16.23 -3.95 2.05
CA GLU A 78 15.61 -2.72 2.56
C GLU A 78 15.69 -1.61 1.50
N PHE A 79 14.68 -0.75 1.47
CA PHE A 79 14.55 0.38 0.56
C PHE A 79 14.19 1.63 1.38
N PRO A 80 15.18 2.29 2.02
CA PRO A 80 14.96 3.57 2.67
C PRO A 80 14.81 4.67 1.62
N VAL A 81 13.92 5.62 1.89
CA VAL A 81 13.76 6.83 1.07
C VAL A 81 13.63 8.02 2.00
N GLU A 82 14.44 9.05 1.79
CA GLU A 82 14.32 10.29 2.55
C GLU A 82 12.89 10.85 2.43
N GLY A 83 12.32 11.22 3.58
CA GLY A 83 10.96 11.70 3.72
C GLY A 83 9.91 10.60 3.95
N PHE A 84 10.27 9.32 3.90
CA PHE A 84 9.35 8.28 4.39
C PHE A 84 9.07 8.47 5.87
N TYR A 85 7.77 8.56 6.18
CA TYR A 85 7.29 8.53 7.53
C TYR A 85 5.93 7.84 7.54
N HIS A 86 5.87 6.67 8.17
CA HIS A 86 4.69 5.81 8.15
C HIS A 86 4.28 5.40 6.72
N ALA A 87 5.25 5.02 5.88
CA ALA A 87 5.00 4.49 4.54
C ALA A 87 3.87 3.43 4.58
N TRP A 88 2.97 3.49 3.59
CA TRP A 88 1.66 2.84 3.74
C TRP A 88 1.48 1.63 2.84
N LYS A 89 1.63 1.80 1.52
CA LYS A 89 1.49 0.73 0.52
C LYS A 89 2.70 0.71 -0.40
N GLY A 90 3.19 -0.48 -0.72
CA GLY A 90 4.16 -0.72 -1.79
C GLY A 90 3.68 -1.85 -2.70
N LEU A 91 3.98 -1.75 -4.00
CA LEU A 91 3.75 -2.80 -5.00
C LEU A 91 4.98 -2.95 -5.89
N ARG A 92 5.14 -4.16 -6.45
CA ARG A 92 6.07 -4.40 -7.55
C ARG A 92 5.34 -4.16 -8.86
N LEU A 93 5.90 -3.30 -9.71
CA LEU A 93 5.39 -3.02 -11.04
C LEU A 93 5.80 -4.14 -12.02
N PRO A 94 5.10 -4.31 -13.17
CA PRO A 94 5.44 -5.31 -14.18
C PRO A 94 6.89 -5.23 -14.70
N ASN A 95 7.47 -4.02 -14.73
CA ASN A 95 8.86 -3.79 -15.12
C ASN A 95 9.89 -4.13 -14.01
N GLY A 96 9.44 -4.63 -12.86
CA GLY A 96 10.29 -5.00 -11.72
C GLY A 96 10.57 -3.87 -10.72
N ASN A 97 10.21 -2.62 -11.04
CA ASN A 97 10.32 -1.47 -10.15
C ASN A 97 9.37 -1.62 -8.95
N LEU A 98 9.58 -0.80 -7.93
CA LEU A 98 8.68 -0.66 -6.79
C LEU A 98 7.97 0.69 -6.87
N ILE A 99 6.68 0.72 -6.60
CA ILE A 99 5.95 1.97 -6.37
C ILE A 99 5.36 2.00 -4.97
N VAL A 100 5.52 3.12 -4.28
CA VAL A 100 5.29 3.23 -2.84
C VAL A 100 4.65 4.57 -2.47
N THR A 101 3.68 4.54 -1.55
CA THR A 101 3.17 5.74 -0.88
C THR A 101 3.88 6.00 0.45
N ALA A 102 4.28 7.25 0.65
CA ALA A 102 5.17 7.66 1.74
C ALA A 102 4.47 7.93 3.08
N GLY A 103 3.16 7.66 3.21
CA GLY A 103 2.41 8.01 4.42
C GLY A 103 2.42 9.51 4.66
N TYR A 104 2.85 9.95 5.85
CA TYR A 104 3.00 11.36 6.21
C TYR A 104 4.09 12.08 5.40
N GLY A 105 4.95 11.35 4.69
CA GLY A 105 5.82 11.96 3.69
C GLY A 105 5.02 12.65 2.57
N ALA A 106 3.78 12.24 2.35
CA ALA A 106 2.83 12.84 1.40
C ALA A 106 3.38 12.96 -0.03
N PHE A 107 4.09 11.93 -0.49
CA PHE A 107 4.51 11.75 -1.88
C PHE A 107 4.37 10.29 -2.31
N VAL A 108 4.35 10.07 -3.61
CA VAL A 108 4.51 8.76 -4.24
C VAL A 108 5.92 8.67 -4.81
N VAL A 109 6.57 7.52 -4.65
CA VAL A 109 7.90 7.27 -5.19
C VAL A 109 7.92 5.97 -5.98
N GLU A 110 8.56 6.02 -7.13
CA GLU A 110 8.95 4.84 -7.89
C GLU A 110 10.46 4.59 -7.70
N LEU A 111 10.82 3.35 -7.41
CA LEU A 111 12.18 2.90 -7.18
C LEU A 111 12.53 1.83 -8.19
N TYR A 112 13.75 1.86 -8.71
CA TYR A 112 14.33 0.75 -9.43
C TYR A 112 14.41 -0.48 -8.52
N ALA A 113 14.54 -1.67 -9.10
CA ALA A 113 14.72 -2.92 -8.34
C ALA A 113 15.93 -2.90 -7.36
N ASN A 114 16.92 -2.03 -7.61
CA ASN A 114 18.08 -1.80 -6.75
C ASN A 114 17.86 -0.72 -5.66
N GLY A 115 16.66 -0.14 -5.57
CA GLY A 115 16.29 0.87 -4.58
C GLY A 115 16.61 2.32 -4.95
N LYS A 116 17.25 2.59 -6.09
CA LYS A 116 17.45 3.98 -6.56
C LYS A 116 16.13 4.60 -6.96
N ILE A 117 15.95 5.88 -6.66
CA ILE A 117 14.76 6.65 -7.07
C ILE A 117 14.72 6.77 -8.59
N VAL A 118 13.60 6.38 -9.18
CA VAL A 118 13.22 6.68 -10.57
C VAL A 118 12.64 8.08 -10.60
N ARG A 119 11.62 8.32 -9.77
CA ARG A 119 10.89 9.59 -9.67
C ARG A 119 10.13 9.70 -8.35
N LYS A 120 9.82 10.95 -7.97
CA LYS A 120 8.94 11.32 -6.86
C LYS A 120 7.91 12.33 -7.35
N PHE A 121 6.64 12.17 -6.98
CA PHE A 121 5.56 13.06 -7.38
C PHE A 121 4.48 13.18 -6.31
N GLY A 122 3.58 14.15 -6.50
CA GLY A 122 2.46 14.42 -5.59
C GLY A 122 2.85 15.14 -4.30
N GLY A 123 4.11 15.54 -4.12
CA GLY A 123 4.55 16.32 -2.97
C GLY A 123 3.93 17.72 -2.95
N LYS A 124 3.94 18.37 -1.78
CA LYS A 124 3.31 19.68 -1.55
C LYS A 124 3.69 20.77 -2.56
N GLU A 125 4.94 20.80 -3.01
CA GLU A 125 5.44 21.79 -3.98
C GLU A 125 5.07 21.46 -5.44
N GLN A 126 4.54 20.26 -5.69
CA GLN A 126 4.24 19.73 -7.03
C GLN A 126 2.74 19.74 -7.34
N VAL A 127 1.89 20.13 -6.39
CA VAL A 127 0.43 20.06 -6.53
C VAL A 127 -0.24 21.35 -6.07
N PRO A 128 -1.47 21.65 -6.51
CA PRO A 128 -2.24 22.79 -6.02
C PRO A 128 -2.43 22.77 -4.49
N ALA A 129 -2.47 23.95 -3.87
CA ALA A 129 -2.49 24.08 -2.41
C ALA A 129 -3.72 23.44 -1.75
N GLU A 130 -4.86 23.47 -2.43
CA GLU A 130 -6.13 22.87 -2.00
C GLU A 130 -6.09 21.35 -1.91
N VAL A 131 -5.15 20.69 -2.61
CA VAL A 131 -4.93 19.25 -2.45
C VAL A 131 -4.58 18.94 -1.00
N ASN A 132 -3.79 19.81 -0.36
CA ASN A 132 -3.21 19.64 0.96
C ASN A 132 -2.73 18.18 1.19
N PRO A 133 -1.61 17.78 0.56
CA PRO A 133 -1.02 16.46 0.79
C PRO A 133 -0.74 16.26 2.28
N PHE A 134 -1.39 15.28 2.91
CA PHE A 134 -1.28 15.06 4.35
C PHE A 134 -0.74 13.67 4.67
N PHE A 135 -1.47 12.62 4.29
CA PHE A 135 -1.02 11.24 4.43
C PHE A 135 -1.43 10.45 3.20
N TYR A 136 -0.46 10.08 2.36
CA TYR A 136 -0.73 9.24 1.20
C TYR A 136 -0.82 7.78 1.63
N ALA A 137 -2.06 7.29 1.69
CA ALA A 137 -2.41 5.98 2.21
C ALA A 137 -2.43 4.93 1.10
N MET A 138 -3.53 4.19 0.96
CA MET A 138 -3.66 3.17 -0.08
C MET A 138 -3.82 3.83 -1.45
N PHE A 139 -3.21 3.21 -2.45
CA PHE A 139 -3.41 3.54 -3.86
C PHE A 139 -3.79 2.28 -4.65
N GLN A 140 -4.30 2.43 -5.86
CA GLN A 140 -4.49 1.36 -6.84
C GLN A 140 -3.91 1.80 -8.18
N LEU A 141 -3.18 0.89 -8.84
CA LEU A 141 -2.75 1.07 -10.23
C LEU A 141 -3.91 0.66 -11.15
N LEU A 142 -4.25 1.52 -12.10
CA LEU A 142 -5.27 1.28 -13.12
C LEU A 142 -4.63 0.75 -14.41
N SER A 143 -5.42 0.09 -15.26
CA SER A 143 -4.97 -0.52 -16.52
C SER A 143 -4.43 0.49 -17.53
N ASN A 144 -4.85 1.75 -17.45
CA ASN A 144 -4.32 2.87 -18.23
C ASN A 144 -2.99 3.44 -17.68
N GLY A 145 -2.43 2.84 -16.62
CA GLY A 145 -1.19 3.30 -15.97
C GLY A 145 -1.38 4.41 -14.93
N HIS A 146 -2.62 4.87 -14.71
CA HIS A 146 -2.91 5.87 -13.68
C HIS A 146 -2.89 5.28 -12.28
N ILE A 147 -2.79 6.15 -11.29
CA ILE A 147 -2.80 5.79 -9.88
C ILE A 147 -3.92 6.54 -9.18
N VAL A 148 -4.89 5.80 -8.63
CA VAL A 148 -5.91 6.36 -7.75
C VAL A 148 -5.44 6.20 -6.30
N LEU A 149 -5.38 7.29 -5.55
CA LEU A 149 -4.71 7.39 -4.25
C LEU A 149 -5.61 8.09 -3.23
N ALA A 150 -5.71 7.49 -2.03
CA ALA A 150 -6.35 8.10 -0.88
C ALA A 150 -5.38 9.04 -0.14
N ASN A 151 -5.70 10.33 -0.12
CA ASN A 151 -5.02 11.37 0.67
C ASN A 151 -5.76 11.52 1.99
N TRP A 152 -5.38 10.70 2.97
CA TRP A 152 -5.99 10.68 4.30
C TRP A 152 -5.66 11.98 5.05
N GLN A 153 -6.64 12.56 5.76
CA GLN A 153 -6.56 13.92 6.29
C GLN A 153 -6.45 14.03 7.82
N GLY A 154 -6.58 12.94 8.57
CA GLY A 154 -6.54 12.98 10.03
C GLY A 154 -7.43 11.97 10.73
N HIS A 155 -7.16 11.76 12.03
CA HIS A 155 -7.90 10.83 12.87
C HIS A 155 -9.15 11.46 13.46
N GLY A 156 -10.29 10.77 13.37
CA GLY A 156 -11.53 11.21 13.98
C GLY A 156 -12.37 12.11 13.04
N PRO A 157 -13.45 12.71 13.57
CA PRO A 157 -14.31 13.59 12.80
C PRO A 157 -13.65 14.96 12.52
N GLY A 158 -14.18 15.71 11.55
CA GLY A 158 -13.81 17.11 11.30
C GLY A 158 -12.72 17.34 10.24
N PHE A 159 -12.18 16.29 9.62
CA PHE A 159 -11.10 16.41 8.63
C PHE A 159 -11.58 16.43 7.17
N GLY A 160 -12.90 16.33 6.94
CA GLY A 160 -13.48 16.20 5.59
C GLY A 160 -13.16 17.38 4.66
N GLN A 161 -12.91 18.56 5.23
CA GLN A 161 -12.56 19.78 4.49
C GLN A 161 -11.07 20.14 4.56
N SER A 162 -10.23 19.31 5.18
CA SER A 162 -8.80 19.61 5.37
C SER A 162 -8.00 19.49 4.08
N GLY A 163 -8.49 18.76 3.07
CA GLY A 163 -7.84 18.63 1.77
C GLY A 163 -8.65 17.74 0.83
N ILE A 164 -8.17 17.60 -0.40
CA ILE A 164 -8.78 16.69 -1.38
C ILE A 164 -8.54 15.25 -0.94
N GLN A 165 -9.60 14.45 -0.85
CA GLN A 165 -9.58 13.13 -0.19
C GLN A 165 -9.10 12.01 -1.11
N LEU A 166 -9.39 12.10 -2.40
CA LEU A 166 -9.05 11.12 -3.41
C LEU A 166 -8.46 11.82 -4.64
N LEU A 167 -7.32 11.30 -5.11
CA LEU A 167 -6.56 11.85 -6.23
C LEU A 167 -6.34 10.77 -7.28
N GLU A 168 -6.43 11.14 -8.55
CA GLU A 168 -5.96 10.31 -9.66
C GLU A 168 -4.78 11.00 -10.33
N PHE A 169 -3.64 10.31 -10.34
CA PHE A 169 -2.43 10.75 -11.01
C PHE A 169 -2.27 10.03 -12.35
N ASN A 170 -1.92 10.75 -13.40
CA ASN A 170 -1.49 10.16 -14.67
C ASN A 170 -0.08 9.55 -14.57
N ILE A 171 0.41 8.99 -15.68
CA ILE A 171 1.73 8.36 -15.72
C ILE A 171 2.86 9.37 -15.49
N GLU A 172 2.67 10.65 -15.79
CA GLU A 172 3.62 11.74 -15.51
C GLU A 172 3.64 12.16 -14.03
N GLY A 173 2.62 11.79 -13.26
CA GLY A 173 2.45 12.16 -11.86
C GLY A 173 1.68 13.45 -11.64
N GLU A 174 0.94 13.90 -12.64
CA GLU A 174 0.04 15.06 -12.60
C GLU A 174 -1.36 14.61 -12.15
N ILE A 175 -2.07 15.46 -11.40
CA ILE A 175 -3.44 15.19 -10.98
C ILE A 175 -4.37 15.44 -12.17
N VAL A 176 -5.06 14.40 -12.64
CA VAL A 176 -6.01 14.46 -13.76
C VAL A 176 -7.46 14.33 -13.33
N TRP A 177 -7.70 13.84 -12.13
CA TRP A 177 -9.02 13.77 -11.51
C TRP A 177 -8.92 13.78 -10.00
N SER A 178 -9.98 14.22 -9.33
CA SER A 178 -10.07 14.21 -7.88
C SER A 178 -11.51 14.10 -7.39
N TRP A 179 -11.65 13.71 -6.13
CA TRP A 179 -12.94 13.63 -5.46
C TRP A 179 -12.84 13.86 -3.96
N SER A 180 -13.86 14.53 -3.43
CA SER A 180 -14.10 14.70 -2.01
C SER A 180 -15.59 14.68 -1.72
N LYS A 181 -15.96 14.14 -0.55
CA LYS A 181 -17.32 14.19 -0.01
C LYS A 181 -17.23 14.48 1.48
N ALA A 182 -16.84 15.71 1.79
CA ALA A 182 -16.51 16.18 3.14
C ALA A 182 -17.65 16.05 4.16
N ASP A 183 -18.90 16.08 3.69
CA ASP A 183 -20.12 15.87 4.47
C ASP A 183 -20.35 14.41 4.86
N LEU A 184 -19.76 13.47 4.12
CA LEU A 184 -19.89 12.03 4.35
C LEU A 184 -18.64 11.41 4.98
N ILE A 185 -17.46 11.85 4.55
CA ILE A 185 -16.18 11.24 4.88
C ILE A 185 -15.33 12.27 5.59
N SER A 186 -14.88 11.95 6.81
CA SER A 186 -13.89 12.76 7.51
C SER A 186 -12.50 12.56 6.89
N SER A 187 -12.06 11.30 6.79
CA SER A 187 -10.79 10.93 6.16
C SER A 187 -10.92 9.57 5.47
N LEU A 188 -10.34 9.46 4.27
CA LEU A 188 -10.30 8.23 3.50
C LEU A 188 -8.91 7.58 3.62
N GLN A 189 -8.83 6.30 3.98
CA GLN A 189 -7.54 5.59 4.09
C GLN A 189 -7.29 4.63 2.91
N GLY A 190 -8.33 4.24 2.19
CA GLY A 190 -8.16 3.43 0.99
C GLY A 190 -9.39 3.37 0.12
N VAL A 191 -9.15 2.90 -1.10
CA VAL A 191 -10.07 2.90 -2.22
C VAL A 191 -9.80 1.63 -3.02
N LEU A 192 -10.87 1.05 -3.55
CA LEU A 192 -10.82 -0.03 -4.53
C LEU A 192 -11.72 0.39 -5.69
N VAL A 193 -11.11 0.67 -6.84
CA VAL A 193 -11.81 0.95 -8.09
C VAL A 193 -12.23 -0.39 -8.70
N LEU A 194 -13.54 -0.55 -8.90
CA LEU A 194 -14.14 -1.77 -9.42
C LEU A 194 -14.36 -1.74 -10.94
N ASP A 195 -14.32 -0.55 -11.54
CA ASP A 195 -14.51 -0.39 -12.98
C ASP A 195 -13.48 -1.20 -13.75
N GLY A 196 -13.96 -2.01 -14.69
CA GLY A 196 -13.12 -2.93 -15.47
C GLY A 196 -12.74 -4.24 -14.77
N LEU A 197 -13.13 -4.47 -13.52
CA LEU A 197 -12.89 -5.73 -12.81
C LEU A 197 -14.10 -6.67 -12.92
N ASP A 198 -13.84 -7.98 -13.04
CA ASP A 198 -14.86 -9.02 -12.91
C ASP A 198 -15.19 -9.25 -11.43
N THR A 199 -16.23 -8.59 -10.93
CA THR A 199 -16.59 -8.64 -9.50
C THR A 199 -17.06 -10.01 -9.02
N THR A 200 -17.20 -11.00 -9.91
CA THR A 200 -17.46 -12.40 -9.54
C THR A 200 -16.20 -13.19 -9.20
N LYS A 201 -15.01 -12.63 -9.44
CA LYS A 201 -13.71 -13.28 -9.24
C LYS A 201 -12.88 -12.59 -8.16
N LEU A 202 -12.08 -13.38 -7.45
CA LEU A 202 -11.01 -12.83 -6.62
C LEU A 202 -9.96 -12.18 -7.52
N HIS A 203 -9.52 -10.99 -7.16
CA HIS A 203 -8.45 -10.28 -7.86
C HIS A 203 -7.20 -10.13 -6.96
N ASP A 204 -6.02 -10.18 -7.57
CA ASP A 204 -4.73 -9.93 -6.92
C ASP A 204 -3.90 -8.86 -7.67
N GLU A 205 -3.04 -8.13 -6.95
CA GLU A 205 -2.13 -7.11 -7.48
C GLU A 205 -0.65 -7.47 -7.27
N ARG A 206 -0.32 -8.76 -7.11
CA ARG A 206 1.08 -9.22 -7.00
C ARG A 206 1.94 -8.82 -8.21
N ASN A 207 1.30 -8.67 -9.38
CA ASN A 207 1.88 -8.19 -10.64
C ASN A 207 1.83 -6.65 -10.79
N GLY A 208 1.30 -5.92 -9.81
CA GLY A 208 1.10 -4.48 -9.85
C GLY A 208 -0.34 -4.08 -10.18
N LEU A 209 -0.93 -4.64 -11.25
CA LEU A 209 -2.34 -4.43 -11.62
C LEU A 209 -3.25 -5.41 -10.90
N MET A 210 -4.46 -4.98 -10.56
CA MET A 210 -5.51 -5.87 -10.06
C MET A 210 -6.00 -6.77 -11.21
N GLU A 211 -5.70 -8.06 -11.13
CA GLU A 211 -6.01 -9.07 -12.14
C GLU A 211 -6.77 -10.24 -11.50
N PRO A 212 -7.71 -10.89 -12.22
CA PRO A 212 -8.42 -12.04 -11.69
C PRO A 212 -7.44 -13.19 -11.43
N VAL A 213 -7.59 -13.84 -10.27
CA VAL A 213 -6.85 -15.09 -9.99
C VAL A 213 -7.47 -16.21 -10.83
N SER A 214 -6.62 -16.99 -11.49
CA SER A 214 -7.00 -18.18 -12.27
C SER A 214 -7.37 -19.36 -11.39
#